data_AF-A0A2A2KNY3-F1
#
_entry.id   AF-A0A2A2KNY3-F1
#
_cell.length_a   1.000
_cell.length_b   1.000
_cell.length_c   1.000
_cell.angle_alpha   90.00
_cell.angle_beta   90.00
_cell.angle_gamma   90.00
#
_symmetry.space_group_name_H-M   'P 1'
#
loop_
_entity.id
_entity.type
_entity.pdbx_description
1 polymer ?
#
loop_
_entity_poly.entity_id
_entity_poly.type
_entity_poly.pdbx_seq_one_letter_code
_entity_poly.pdbx_strand_id
1 'polypeptide(L)'
;MWDIVVLTAGNVKQKADFELYLKSLDLSQYAGEVTVIADDLEGVKIGSGGSTVHVIWNLYKKYGGNLVAKRILLIHSGGLSTRMPHISARGKIFTQLPGSKTMLEAKLASYRELSTAIRAGVVITASDVIEDIAKNHGVYVMDPRGHLRTVLQKPDEDALQTYFGQHLPQKFLTDSFYWISWDIALKLKDLARKNMNFEVCCYGDFMFCLGTCPNEDYIFEGTNQARRTLRQIICNVLKGSAAKVVNMGEDSFFHFGTATEFLDHIDKNSIFYQKFLGTLIENRFANSSIQNLTMTPGSRVFIENCQLMDVEVTGDCIISGVTTTEKLVLDNTLLFTMGKRMVFFF
;
A
#
# COMPACT_ATOMS: atom_id res chain seq x y z
N MET A 1 12.78 -15.40 2.26
CA MET A 1 11.48 -15.57 1.58
C MET A 1 10.38 -15.45 2.61
N TRP A 2 9.22 -14.90 2.25
CA TRP A 2 8.06 -14.84 3.13
C TRP A 2 7.41 -16.22 3.29
N ASP A 3 6.91 -16.53 4.48
CA ASP A 3 6.17 -17.78 4.70
C ASP A 3 4.78 -17.69 4.10
N ILE A 4 4.12 -16.51 4.20
CA ILE A 4 2.84 -16.20 3.57
C ILE A 4 2.82 -14.71 3.17
N VAL A 5 2.39 -14.41 1.95
CA VAL A 5 1.94 -13.06 1.53
C VAL A 5 0.41 -13.04 1.53
N VAL A 6 -0.17 -12.01 2.13
CA VAL A 6 -1.62 -11.82 2.18
C VAL A 6 -1.99 -10.49 1.53
N LEU A 7 -2.88 -10.54 0.54
CA LEU A 7 -3.55 -9.35 0.00
C LEU A 7 -4.92 -9.21 0.66
N THR A 8 -5.27 -8.02 1.16
CA THR A 8 -6.67 -7.74 1.53
C THR A 8 -7.48 -7.32 0.31
N ALA A 9 -8.75 -7.71 0.26
CA ALA A 9 -9.71 -7.23 -0.75
C ALA A 9 -10.95 -6.68 -0.04
N GLY A 10 -11.53 -5.57 -0.52
CA GLY A 10 -12.66 -4.91 0.14
C GLY A 10 -14.02 -5.63 -0.02
N ASN A 11 -14.06 -6.78 -0.69
CA ASN A 11 -15.20 -7.70 -0.77
C ASN A 11 -14.82 -9.00 -1.52
N VAL A 12 -15.71 -9.99 -1.49
CA VAL A 12 -15.54 -11.30 -2.16
C VAL A 12 -15.37 -11.23 -3.68
N LYS A 13 -15.96 -10.24 -4.37
CA LYS A 13 -15.82 -10.08 -5.82
C LYS A 13 -14.43 -9.55 -6.19
N GLN A 14 -13.94 -8.54 -5.49
CA GLN A 14 -12.57 -8.05 -5.66
C GLN A 14 -11.54 -9.15 -5.29
N LYS A 15 -11.83 -9.96 -4.27
CA LYS A 15 -11.02 -11.14 -3.95
C LYS A 15 -10.92 -12.11 -5.13
N ALA A 16 -12.04 -12.46 -5.76
CA ALA A 16 -12.04 -13.38 -6.90
C ALA A 16 -11.26 -12.81 -8.10
N ASP A 17 -11.37 -11.50 -8.37
CA ASP A 17 -10.57 -10.83 -9.39
C ASP A 17 -9.06 -10.83 -9.05
N PHE A 18 -8.69 -10.59 -7.78
CA PHE A 18 -7.30 -10.69 -7.31
C PHE A 18 -6.73 -12.12 -7.43
N GLU A 19 -7.52 -13.14 -7.08
CA GLU A 19 -7.13 -14.55 -7.24
C GLU A 19 -6.98 -14.96 -8.72
N LEU A 20 -7.62 -14.26 -9.66
CA LEU A 20 -7.37 -14.42 -11.10
C LEU A 20 -6.05 -13.74 -11.53
N TYR A 21 -5.79 -12.50 -11.10
CA TYR A 21 -4.53 -11.81 -11.42
C TYR A 21 -3.29 -12.51 -10.83
N LEU A 22 -3.41 -13.13 -9.65
CA LEU A 22 -2.32 -13.91 -9.05
C LEU A 22 -1.95 -15.16 -9.86
N LYS A 23 -2.87 -15.74 -10.65
CA LYS A 23 -2.58 -16.92 -11.50
C LYS A 23 -1.67 -16.59 -12.70
N SER A 24 -1.58 -15.33 -13.10
CA SER A 24 -0.70 -14.88 -14.19
C SER A 24 0.67 -14.40 -13.72
N LEU A 25 1.02 -14.58 -12.43
CA LEU A 25 2.29 -14.11 -11.85
C LEU A 25 3.05 -15.28 -11.18
N ASP A 26 4.34 -15.45 -11.51
CA ASP A 26 5.22 -16.33 -10.73
C ASP A 26 5.81 -15.60 -9.53
N LEU A 27 5.21 -15.84 -8.37
CA LEU A 27 5.63 -15.26 -7.09
C LEU A 27 6.39 -16.27 -6.20
N SER A 28 6.70 -17.46 -6.71
CA SER A 28 7.33 -18.56 -5.95
C SER A 28 8.69 -18.18 -5.35
N GLN A 29 9.42 -17.26 -5.99
CA GLN A 29 10.70 -16.74 -5.52
C GLN A 29 10.60 -15.70 -4.37
N TYR A 30 9.37 -15.31 -3.99
CA TYR A 30 9.10 -14.29 -2.97
C TYR A 30 8.35 -14.84 -1.75
N ALA A 31 7.46 -15.82 -1.94
CA ALA A 31 6.62 -16.36 -0.88
C ALA A 31 6.34 -17.87 -1.04
N GLY A 32 6.29 -18.60 0.07
CA GLY A 32 5.85 -20.00 0.10
C GLY A 32 4.34 -20.18 -0.11
N GLU A 33 3.53 -19.18 0.24
CA GLU A 33 2.10 -19.10 -0.08
C GLU A 33 1.73 -17.63 -0.37
N VAL A 34 0.86 -17.41 -1.36
CA VAL A 34 0.18 -16.12 -1.59
C VAL A 34 -1.32 -16.35 -1.50
N THR A 35 -2.02 -15.55 -0.70
CA THR A 35 -3.46 -15.70 -0.46
C THR A 35 -4.18 -14.36 -0.41
N VAL A 36 -5.48 -14.37 -0.77
CA VAL A 36 -6.33 -13.19 -0.73
C VAL A 36 -7.42 -13.39 0.33
N ILE A 37 -7.57 -12.40 1.21
CA ILE A 37 -8.60 -12.39 2.25
C ILE A 37 -9.51 -11.19 2.01
N ALA A 38 -10.80 -11.46 1.83
CA ALA A 38 -11.81 -10.43 1.67
C ALA A 38 -12.24 -9.89 3.03
N ASP A 39 -12.54 -8.60 3.10
CA ASP A 39 -13.43 -8.05 4.11
C ASP A 39 -14.83 -8.65 3.86
N ASP A 40 -15.36 -9.42 4.82
CA ASP A 40 -16.58 -10.25 4.67
C ASP A 40 -17.84 -9.64 5.29
N LEU A 41 -17.74 -8.48 5.94
CA LEU A 41 -18.87 -7.73 6.47
C LEU A 41 -19.56 -6.93 5.36
N GLU A 42 -20.61 -7.51 4.78
CA GLU A 42 -21.38 -6.92 3.68
C GLU A 42 -21.85 -5.48 4.00
N GLY A 43 -21.55 -4.56 3.09
CA GLY A 43 -21.89 -3.13 3.23
C GLY A 43 -21.05 -2.34 4.24
N VAL A 44 -20.11 -2.96 4.97
CA VAL A 44 -19.31 -2.31 6.02
C VAL A 44 -17.85 -2.21 5.62
N LYS A 45 -17.34 -0.97 5.55
CA LYS A 45 -15.90 -0.71 5.38
C LYS A 45 -15.18 -0.80 6.73
N ILE A 46 -14.48 -1.91 6.98
CA ILE A 46 -13.80 -2.18 8.26
C ILE A 46 -12.45 -1.47 8.42
N GLY A 47 -11.85 -1.00 7.33
CA GLY A 47 -10.56 -0.29 7.33
C GLY A 47 -9.34 -1.19 7.57
N SER A 48 -8.14 -0.65 7.39
CA SER A 48 -6.90 -1.44 7.47
C SER A 48 -6.69 -2.13 8.82
N GLY A 49 -7.06 -1.49 9.93
CA GLY A 49 -7.00 -2.11 11.26
C GLY A 49 -7.98 -3.28 11.39
N GLY A 50 -9.19 -3.13 10.86
CA GLY A 50 -10.20 -4.20 10.79
C GLY A 50 -9.75 -5.36 9.92
N SER A 51 -9.27 -5.08 8.70
CA SER A 51 -8.73 -6.10 7.79
C SER A 51 -7.52 -6.81 8.38
N THR A 52 -6.62 -6.11 9.08
CA THR A 52 -5.48 -6.71 9.80
C THR A 52 -5.94 -7.73 10.84
N VAL A 53 -6.88 -7.33 11.69
CA VAL A 53 -7.49 -8.21 12.71
C VAL A 53 -8.17 -9.42 12.05
N HIS A 54 -8.92 -9.20 10.97
CA HIS A 54 -9.63 -10.25 10.23
C HIS A 54 -8.67 -11.24 9.55
N VAL A 55 -7.56 -10.76 8.96
CA VAL A 55 -6.49 -11.58 8.39
C VAL A 55 -5.85 -12.46 9.46
N ILE A 56 -5.44 -11.88 10.60
CA ILE A 56 -4.80 -12.63 11.69
C ILE A 56 -5.73 -13.74 12.20
N TRP A 57 -7.03 -13.45 12.34
CA TRP A 57 -8.03 -14.44 12.75
C TRP A 57 -8.17 -15.59 11.75
N ASN A 58 -8.23 -15.30 10.44
CA ASN A 58 -8.34 -16.34 9.42
C ASN A 58 -7.06 -17.19 9.28
N LEU A 59 -5.88 -16.57 9.34
CA LEU A 59 -4.62 -17.30 9.39
C LEU A 59 -4.55 -18.19 10.65
N TYR A 60 -4.99 -17.69 11.82
CA TYR A 60 -5.00 -18.48 13.05
C TYR A 60 -5.96 -19.67 12.96
N LYS A 61 -7.13 -19.51 12.32
CA LYS A 61 -8.03 -20.63 12.01
C LYS A 61 -7.39 -21.67 11.07
N LYS A 62 -6.58 -21.25 10.10
CA LYS A 62 -5.94 -22.15 9.11
C LYS A 62 -4.72 -22.89 9.66
N TYR A 63 -3.87 -22.22 10.45
CA TYR A 63 -2.57 -22.77 10.90
C TYR A 63 -2.47 -23.07 12.39
N GLY A 64 -3.42 -22.60 13.22
CA GLY A 64 -3.39 -22.77 14.67
C GLY A 64 -2.09 -22.25 15.29
N GLY A 65 -1.52 -23.03 16.22
CA GLY A 65 -0.26 -22.69 16.90
C GLY A 65 0.94 -22.55 15.95
N ASN A 66 0.97 -23.27 14.81
CA ASN A 66 2.08 -23.21 13.85
C ASN A 66 2.24 -21.84 13.19
N LEU A 67 1.24 -20.96 13.32
CA LEU A 67 1.29 -19.60 12.80
C LEU A 67 2.42 -18.77 13.43
N VAL A 68 2.75 -19.00 14.72
CA VAL A 68 3.71 -18.15 15.46
C VAL A 68 5.15 -18.27 14.97
N ALA A 69 5.46 -19.31 14.20
CA ALA A 69 6.77 -19.52 13.57
C ALA A 69 6.90 -18.81 12.21
N LYS A 70 5.80 -18.26 11.66
CA LYS A 70 5.77 -17.72 10.28
C LYS A 70 6.06 -16.22 10.23
N ARG A 71 6.68 -15.79 9.13
CA ARG A 71 6.79 -14.38 8.70
C ARG A 71 5.71 -14.09 7.66
N ILE A 72 4.82 -13.18 7.99
CA ILE A 72 3.69 -12.78 7.14
C ILE A 72 3.97 -11.39 6.57
N LEU A 73 3.74 -11.20 5.28
CA LEU A 73 3.64 -9.87 4.67
C LEU A 73 2.17 -9.61 4.32
N LEU A 74 1.54 -8.70 5.06
CA LEU A 74 0.16 -8.26 4.85
C LEU A 74 0.14 -6.93 4.08
N ILE A 75 -0.40 -6.96 2.87
CA ILE A 75 -0.52 -5.81 1.97
C ILE A 75 -1.99 -5.40 1.85
N HIS A 76 -2.32 -4.24 2.42
CA HIS A 76 -3.67 -3.67 2.36
C HIS A 76 -4.01 -3.22 0.95
N SER A 77 -4.81 -4.03 0.24
CA SER A 77 -5.05 -3.89 -1.20
C SER A 77 -6.52 -3.65 -1.58
N GLY A 78 -7.44 -3.69 -0.60
CA GLY A 78 -8.89 -3.55 -0.80
C GLY A 78 -9.42 -2.15 -1.15
N GLY A 79 -8.56 -1.22 -1.56
CA GLY A 79 -8.94 0.16 -1.86
C GLY A 79 -9.65 0.32 -3.21
N LEU A 80 -10.67 1.19 -3.26
CA LEU A 80 -11.43 1.51 -4.49
C LEU A 80 -10.62 2.27 -5.57
N SER A 81 -9.43 2.78 -5.23
CA SER A 81 -8.53 3.47 -6.17
C SER A 81 -9.16 4.68 -6.89
N THR A 82 -10.08 5.40 -6.24
CA THR A 82 -10.88 6.49 -6.84
C THR A 82 -10.07 7.64 -7.46
N ARG A 83 -8.84 7.85 -7.01
CA ARG A 83 -7.89 8.86 -7.55
C ARG A 83 -7.10 8.38 -8.78
N MET A 84 -7.31 7.13 -9.21
CA MET A 84 -6.72 6.50 -10.40
C MET A 84 -7.78 5.57 -11.03
N PRO A 85 -8.86 6.09 -11.63
CA PRO A 85 -10.01 5.28 -12.02
C PRO A 85 -9.69 4.21 -13.09
N HIS A 86 -8.66 4.41 -13.92
CA HIS A 86 -8.19 3.43 -14.91
C HIS A 86 -7.76 2.07 -14.30
N ILE A 87 -7.26 2.07 -13.06
CA ILE A 87 -6.91 0.83 -12.33
C ILE A 87 -7.97 0.41 -11.30
N SER A 88 -9.11 1.11 -11.19
CA SER A 88 -10.12 0.83 -10.14
C SER A 88 -10.65 -0.61 -10.16
N ALA A 89 -10.81 -1.20 -11.35
CA ALA A 89 -11.23 -2.59 -11.53
C ALA A 89 -10.11 -3.63 -11.30
N ARG A 90 -8.84 -3.21 -11.30
CA ARG A 90 -7.67 -4.08 -11.11
C ARG A 90 -7.09 -4.00 -9.68
N GLY A 91 -7.20 -2.83 -9.04
CA GLY A 91 -6.61 -2.52 -7.74
C GLY A 91 -5.14 -2.09 -7.85
N LYS A 92 -4.72 -1.14 -7.00
CA LYS A 92 -3.37 -0.54 -7.06
C LYS A 92 -2.21 -1.53 -6.96
N ILE A 93 -2.37 -2.62 -6.22
CA ILE A 93 -1.32 -3.64 -6.09
C ILE A 93 -1.04 -4.38 -7.41
N PHE A 94 -1.95 -4.32 -8.38
CA PHE A 94 -1.81 -4.92 -9.70
C PHE A 94 -1.62 -3.87 -10.82
N THR A 95 -1.34 -2.60 -10.46
CA THR A 95 -0.93 -1.58 -11.44
C THR A 95 0.29 -2.06 -12.21
N GLN A 96 0.27 -1.89 -13.54
CA GLN A 96 1.43 -2.16 -14.39
C GLN A 96 2.43 -1.02 -14.25
N LEU A 97 3.70 -1.37 -14.11
CA LEU A 97 4.85 -0.47 -14.19
C LEU A 97 5.51 -0.64 -15.58
N PRO A 98 6.33 0.33 -16.03
CA PRO A 98 7.17 0.16 -17.21
C PRO A 98 8.00 -1.14 -17.14
N GLY A 99 8.19 -1.79 -18.29
CA GLY A 99 8.86 -3.10 -18.37
C GLY A 99 8.00 -4.30 -17.95
N SER A 100 6.66 -4.17 -17.99
CA SER A 100 5.66 -5.24 -17.74
C SER A 100 5.76 -5.93 -16.37
N LYS A 101 6.28 -5.24 -15.35
CA LYS A 101 6.19 -5.67 -13.94
C LYS A 101 4.96 -5.09 -13.27
N THR A 102 4.33 -5.83 -12.37
CA THR A 102 3.30 -5.28 -11.48
C THR A 102 3.89 -4.56 -10.27
N MET A 103 3.10 -3.65 -9.70
CA MET A 103 3.33 -3.05 -8.37
C MET A 103 3.59 -4.13 -7.30
N LEU A 104 2.88 -5.27 -7.36
CA LEU A 104 3.08 -6.42 -6.47
C LEU A 104 4.49 -7.01 -6.59
N GLU A 105 4.97 -7.29 -7.81
CA GLU A 105 6.31 -7.84 -8.03
C GLU A 105 7.40 -6.87 -7.58
N ALA A 106 7.26 -5.57 -7.90
CA ALA A 106 8.21 -4.55 -7.46
C ALA A 106 8.27 -4.43 -5.94
N LYS A 107 7.13 -4.46 -5.26
CA LYS A 107 7.04 -4.44 -3.79
C LYS A 107 7.58 -5.75 -3.17
N LEU A 108 7.27 -6.91 -3.73
CA LEU A 108 7.82 -8.19 -3.24
C LEU A 108 9.34 -8.27 -3.42
N ALA A 109 9.88 -7.68 -4.49
CA ALA A 109 11.32 -7.53 -4.68
C ALA A 109 11.95 -6.62 -3.62
N SER A 110 11.38 -5.44 -3.33
CA SER A 110 11.96 -4.53 -2.33
C SER A 110 11.88 -5.07 -0.89
N TYR A 111 10.88 -5.91 -0.59
CA TYR A 111 10.72 -6.59 0.69
C TYR A 111 11.52 -7.90 0.84
N ARG A 112 12.31 -8.30 -0.18
CA ARG A 112 12.99 -9.61 -0.19
C ARG A 112 13.94 -9.78 1.00
N GLU A 113 14.84 -8.83 1.22
CA GLU A 113 15.84 -8.85 2.29
C GLU A 113 15.22 -8.66 3.68
N LEU A 114 14.09 -7.96 3.77
CA LEU A 114 13.37 -7.83 5.04
C LEU A 114 12.91 -9.21 5.56
N SER A 115 12.48 -10.10 4.67
CA SER A 115 12.04 -11.46 5.04
C SER A 115 13.12 -12.33 5.71
N THR A 116 14.40 -12.03 5.48
CA THR A 116 15.55 -12.71 6.10
C THR A 116 16.10 -11.94 7.30
N ALA A 117 15.95 -10.61 7.34
CA ALA A 117 16.41 -9.77 8.46
C ALA A 117 15.50 -9.79 9.70
N ILE A 118 14.20 -10.08 9.56
CA ILE A 118 13.24 -10.05 10.69
C ILE A 118 12.90 -11.43 11.27
N ARG A 119 12.52 -11.43 12.54
CA ARG A 119 11.93 -12.59 13.21
C ARG A 119 10.47 -12.82 12.80
N ALA A 120 9.95 -14.02 13.08
CA ALA A 120 8.55 -14.38 12.90
C ALA A 120 7.60 -13.34 13.53
N GLY A 121 6.55 -13.00 12.79
CA GLY A 121 5.63 -11.90 13.05
C GLY A 121 4.91 -11.46 11.76
N VAL A 122 4.23 -10.31 11.82
CA VAL A 122 3.44 -9.77 10.71
C VAL A 122 3.99 -8.40 10.32
N VAL A 123 4.43 -8.25 9.07
CA VAL A 123 4.67 -6.93 8.45
C VAL A 123 3.38 -6.46 7.81
N ILE A 124 3.03 -5.19 8.06
CA ILE A 124 1.80 -4.53 7.63
C ILE A 124 2.19 -3.32 6.79
N THR A 125 1.72 -3.27 5.55
CA THR A 125 2.00 -2.20 4.59
C THR A 125 0.78 -1.89 3.71
N ALA A 126 0.80 -0.74 3.04
CA ALA A 126 -0.18 -0.34 2.04
C ALA A 126 0.16 -0.87 0.64
N SER A 127 -0.84 -1.05 -0.21
CA SER A 127 -0.65 -1.44 -1.63
C SER A 127 -0.13 -0.32 -2.54
N ASP A 128 -0.22 0.94 -2.10
CA ASP A 128 0.07 2.12 -2.93
C ASP A 128 1.36 2.83 -2.56
N VAL A 129 2.28 2.12 -1.92
CA VAL A 129 3.63 2.56 -1.59
C VAL A 129 4.61 1.50 -2.09
N ILE A 130 5.75 1.94 -2.64
CA ILE A 130 6.97 1.13 -2.67
C ILE A 130 8.00 1.77 -1.72
N GLU A 131 8.60 0.92 -0.89
CA GLU A 131 9.64 1.27 0.06
C GLU A 131 10.97 0.68 -0.40
N ASP A 132 12.03 1.49 -0.42
CA ASP A 132 13.41 1.04 -0.60
C ASP A 132 13.97 0.58 0.75
N ILE A 133 13.89 -0.72 1.02
CA ILE A 133 14.31 -1.31 2.30
C ILE A 133 15.82 -1.61 2.31
N ALA A 134 16.59 -1.03 1.37
CA ALA A 134 18.04 -0.97 1.46
C ALA A 134 18.49 -0.30 2.76
N LYS A 135 19.71 -0.62 3.22
CA LYS A 135 20.25 -0.27 4.54
C LYS A 135 20.23 1.25 4.82
N ASN A 136 19.13 1.75 5.35
CA ASN A 136 19.01 2.43 6.63
C ASN A 136 17.54 2.87 6.84
N HIS A 137 16.67 1.93 7.26
CA HIS A 137 15.64 2.08 8.33
C HIS A 137 14.10 2.40 8.09
N GLY A 138 13.43 3.42 8.71
CA GLY A 138 11.94 3.64 8.96
C GLY A 138 11.41 5.12 9.20
N VAL A 139 10.49 5.48 10.13
CA VAL A 139 10.01 6.89 10.42
C VAL A 139 9.33 7.14 11.81
N TYR A 140 9.69 8.12 12.70
CA TYR A 140 8.88 8.49 13.92
C TYR A 140 9.25 9.82 14.69
N VAL A 141 8.40 10.29 15.65
CA VAL A 141 8.73 11.36 16.63
C VAL A 141 9.44 10.80 17.87
N MET A 142 10.64 11.32 18.17
CA MET A 142 11.55 10.75 19.17
C MET A 142 11.61 11.54 20.48
N ASP A 143 11.80 10.83 21.59
CA ASP A 143 12.29 11.43 22.83
C ASP A 143 13.80 11.76 22.72
N PRO A 144 14.37 12.58 23.63
CA PRO A 144 15.80 12.92 23.62
C PRO A 144 16.77 11.74 23.81
N ARG A 145 16.26 10.52 24.03
CA ARG A 145 17.03 9.28 24.20
C ARG A 145 16.91 8.34 23.00
N GLY A 146 16.13 8.69 21.98
CA GLY A 146 15.93 7.87 20.79
C GLY A 146 14.86 6.77 20.96
N HIS A 147 13.86 6.96 21.83
CA HIS A 147 12.64 6.12 21.87
C HIS A 147 11.46 6.82 21.20
N LEU A 148 10.46 6.04 20.74
CA LEU A 148 9.20 6.58 20.27
C LEU A 148 8.52 7.37 21.39
N ARG A 149 8.30 8.67 21.21
CA ARG A 149 7.52 9.48 22.15
C ARG A 149 6.03 9.29 21.90
N THR A 150 5.58 9.58 20.69
CA THR A 150 4.18 9.53 20.26
C THR A 150 4.09 9.44 18.74
N VAL A 151 2.89 9.24 18.19
CA VAL A 151 2.63 9.21 16.74
C VAL A 151 1.55 10.24 16.39
N LEU A 152 1.76 10.97 15.30
CA LEU A 152 0.79 11.91 14.73
C LEU A 152 0.38 11.40 13.35
N GLN A 153 -0.92 11.37 13.06
CA GLN A 153 -1.45 10.85 11.80
C GLN A 153 -2.05 12.01 11.01
N LYS A 154 -1.37 12.43 9.94
CA LYS A 154 -1.75 13.60 9.12
C LYS A 154 -2.03 14.87 9.96
N PRO A 155 -1.10 15.29 10.85
CA PRO A 155 -1.27 16.54 11.58
C PRO A 155 -1.33 17.74 10.63
N ASP A 156 -2.07 18.76 11.02
CA ASP A 156 -2.01 20.10 10.42
C ASP A 156 -0.84 20.92 11.02
N GLU A 157 -0.64 22.13 10.49
CA GLU A 157 0.44 23.03 10.92
C GLU A 157 0.30 23.43 12.40
N ASP A 158 -0.93 23.64 12.89
CA ASP A 158 -1.23 23.99 14.28
C ASP A 158 -0.87 22.85 15.25
N ALA A 159 -1.21 21.60 14.90
CA ALA A 159 -0.81 20.43 15.66
C ALA A 159 0.72 20.27 15.67
N LEU A 160 1.38 20.41 14.52
CA LEU A 160 2.85 20.38 14.46
C LEU A 160 3.48 21.48 15.33
N GLN A 161 2.94 22.71 15.30
CA GLN A 161 3.42 23.82 16.13
C GLN A 161 3.15 23.60 17.63
N THR A 162 2.09 22.87 18.00
CA THR A 162 1.86 22.47 19.41
C THR A 162 2.92 21.46 19.89
N TYR A 163 3.37 20.55 19.03
CA TYR A 163 4.36 19.53 19.42
C TYR A 163 5.83 19.99 19.33
N PHE A 164 6.16 20.91 18.42
CA PHE A 164 7.53 21.36 18.13
C PHE A 164 7.79 22.86 18.40
N GLY A 165 6.75 23.64 18.70
CA GLY A 165 6.86 25.09 18.89
C GLY A 165 7.28 25.82 17.59
N GLN A 166 8.04 26.89 17.75
CA GLN A 166 8.60 27.65 16.61
C GLN A 166 9.76 26.94 15.90
N HIS A 167 10.23 25.79 16.42
CA HIS A 167 11.37 25.06 15.89
C HIS A 167 10.93 23.71 15.31
N LEU A 168 10.14 23.77 14.24
CA LEU A 168 9.79 22.60 13.45
C LEU A 168 11.07 21.90 12.94
N PRO A 169 11.18 20.57 13.07
CA PRO A 169 12.32 19.84 12.53
C PRO A 169 12.34 19.94 11.00
N GLN A 170 13.52 20.11 10.40
CA GLN A 170 13.69 20.24 8.94
C GLN A 170 13.19 19.02 8.15
N LYS A 171 13.08 17.86 8.80
CA LYS A 171 12.57 16.62 8.22
C LYS A 171 11.56 16.01 9.17
N PHE A 172 10.32 15.94 8.72
CA PHE A 172 9.36 14.98 9.26
C PHE A 172 9.63 13.61 8.68
N LEU A 173 9.03 12.64 9.32
CA LEU A 173 9.13 11.24 8.99
C LEU A 173 7.68 10.79 8.66
N THR A 174 7.41 10.21 7.47
CA THR A 174 6.12 9.56 7.05
C THR A 174 6.07 8.00 7.10
N ASP A 175 5.02 7.47 7.74
CA ASP A 175 4.82 6.05 8.05
C ASP A 175 4.41 5.23 6.82
N SER A 176 5.20 4.20 6.50
CA SER A 176 5.03 3.36 5.29
C SER A 176 4.51 1.96 5.62
N PHE A 177 5.27 1.25 6.44
CA PHE A 177 4.96 -0.06 6.98
C PHE A 177 5.38 -0.17 8.43
N TYR A 178 4.86 -1.19 9.13
CA TYR A 178 5.36 -1.56 10.45
C TYR A 178 5.31 -3.08 10.65
N TRP A 179 6.05 -3.57 11.64
CA TRP A 179 6.09 -4.98 12.00
C TRP A 179 5.54 -5.17 13.42
N ILE A 180 4.73 -6.20 13.62
CA ILE A 180 4.23 -6.62 14.94
C ILE A 180 4.64 -8.05 15.27
N SER A 181 4.93 -8.31 16.55
CA SER A 181 5.17 -9.66 17.04
C SER A 181 3.89 -10.49 17.07
N TRP A 182 4.04 -11.82 17.06
CA TRP A 182 2.90 -12.71 17.27
C TRP A 182 2.21 -12.51 18.62
N ASP A 183 2.92 -12.08 19.66
CA ASP A 183 2.33 -11.77 20.98
C ASP A 183 1.34 -10.60 20.90
N ILE A 184 1.60 -9.61 20.05
CA ILE A 184 0.69 -8.49 19.79
C ILE A 184 -0.42 -8.94 18.85
N ALA A 185 -0.08 -9.59 17.73
CA ALA A 185 -1.04 -10.05 16.74
C ALA A 185 -2.10 -11.00 17.34
N LEU A 186 -1.69 -11.94 18.20
CA LEU A 186 -2.61 -12.88 18.85
C LEU A 186 -3.52 -12.24 19.91
N LYS A 187 -3.14 -11.10 20.50
CA LYS A 187 -4.04 -10.29 21.34
C LYS A 187 -5.05 -9.52 20.48
N LEU A 188 -4.59 -8.90 19.39
CA LEU A 188 -5.45 -8.19 18.43
C LEU A 188 -6.46 -9.12 17.74
N LYS A 189 -6.09 -10.39 17.50
CA LYS A 189 -6.95 -11.44 16.93
C LYS A 189 -8.35 -11.49 17.53
N ASP A 190 -8.49 -11.35 18.86
CA ASP A 190 -9.77 -11.53 19.54
C ASP A 190 -10.74 -10.36 19.33
N LEU A 191 -10.26 -9.24 18.75
CA LEU A 191 -11.09 -8.18 18.21
C LEU A 191 -11.92 -8.63 17.00
N ALA A 192 -11.51 -9.67 16.25
CA ALA A 192 -12.25 -10.20 15.10
C ALA A 192 -13.62 -10.78 15.48
N ARG A 193 -13.84 -11.04 16.77
CA ARG A 193 -15.12 -11.51 17.35
C ARG A 193 -16.01 -10.36 17.84
N LYS A 194 -15.57 -9.11 17.70
CA LYS A 194 -16.33 -7.90 18.06
C LYS A 194 -17.02 -7.34 16.82
N ASN A 195 -18.14 -6.66 17.02
CA ASN A 195 -18.84 -6.00 15.94
C ASN A 195 -18.04 -4.76 15.47
N MET A 196 -17.32 -4.89 14.34
CA MET A 196 -16.54 -3.82 13.71
C MET A 196 -17.38 -3.14 12.63
N ASN A 197 -18.43 -2.45 13.04
CA ASN A 197 -19.39 -1.76 12.16
C ASN A 197 -18.96 -0.33 11.75
N PHE A 198 -17.65 -0.05 11.76
CA PHE A 198 -17.04 1.23 11.38
C PHE A 198 -15.58 1.01 10.99
N GLU A 199 -15.01 2.01 10.30
CA GLU A 199 -13.63 1.95 9.82
C GLU A 199 -12.62 2.08 10.98
N VAL A 200 -11.72 1.09 11.08
CA VAL A 200 -10.55 1.10 11.97
C VAL A 200 -9.29 1.26 11.11
N CYS A 201 -8.48 2.26 11.40
CA CYS A 201 -7.23 2.56 10.71
C CYS A 201 -6.04 1.99 11.48
N CYS A 202 -5.15 1.23 10.83
CA CYS A 202 -3.88 0.81 11.44
C CYS A 202 -3.10 2.01 12.03
N TYR A 203 -2.87 3.02 11.20
CA TYR A 203 -2.03 4.16 11.53
C TYR A 203 -2.69 5.12 12.54
N GLY A 204 -4.01 5.34 12.42
CA GLY A 204 -4.76 6.24 13.31
C GLY A 204 -5.29 5.59 14.59
N ASP A 205 -5.55 4.28 14.61
CA ASP A 205 -6.13 3.61 15.79
C ASP A 205 -5.15 2.67 16.52
N PHE A 206 -4.11 2.12 15.87
CA PHE A 206 -3.11 1.28 16.54
C PHE A 206 -1.88 2.08 16.96
N MET A 207 -1.34 2.93 16.07
CA MET A 207 -0.07 3.59 16.35
C MET A 207 -0.16 4.73 17.38
N PHE A 208 -1.33 5.36 17.53
CA PHE A 208 -1.59 6.34 18.60
C PHE A 208 -1.46 5.75 20.01
N CYS A 209 -1.66 4.43 20.17
CA CYS A 209 -1.46 3.72 21.43
C CYS A 209 0.01 3.47 21.81
N LEU A 210 0.95 3.83 20.93
CA LEU A 210 2.37 3.49 21.05
C LEU A 210 3.22 4.67 21.55
N GLY A 211 4.39 4.33 22.10
CA GLY A 211 5.37 5.29 22.60
C GLY A 211 5.30 5.49 24.12
N THR A 212 6.17 6.37 24.61
CA THR A 212 6.25 6.72 26.04
C THR A 212 5.14 7.69 26.48
N CYS A 213 4.53 8.40 25.53
CA CYS A 213 3.37 9.26 25.73
C CYS A 213 2.35 9.01 24.60
N PRO A 214 1.56 7.92 24.68
CA PRO A 214 0.50 7.63 23.72
C PRO A 214 -0.50 8.78 23.61
N ASN A 215 -1.00 9.03 22.40
CA ASN A 215 -2.14 9.92 22.22
C ASN A 215 -3.41 9.10 22.52
N GLU A 216 -4.08 9.39 23.62
CA GLU A 216 -5.34 8.72 24.02
C GLU A 216 -6.57 9.60 23.77
N ASP A 217 -6.41 10.87 23.41
CA ASP A 217 -7.53 11.81 23.18
C ASP A 217 -8.38 11.37 21.98
N TYR A 218 -7.76 10.75 20.98
CA TYR A 218 -8.45 10.15 19.84
C TYR A 218 -9.50 9.10 20.25
N ILE A 219 -9.37 8.45 21.41
CA ILE A 219 -10.35 7.48 21.90
C ILE A 219 -11.73 8.15 22.05
N PHE A 220 -11.75 9.44 22.38
CA PHE A 220 -12.97 10.20 22.69
C PHE A 220 -13.52 11.03 21.52
N GLU A 221 -12.79 11.14 20.41
CA GLU A 221 -13.22 11.82 19.18
C GLU A 221 -14.57 11.29 18.66
N GLY A 222 -15.50 12.22 18.43
CA GLY A 222 -16.85 11.90 17.96
C GLY A 222 -17.71 11.20 19.01
N THR A 223 -18.98 10.97 18.67
CA THR A 223 -20.03 10.56 19.62
C THR A 223 -20.30 9.04 19.66
N ASN A 224 -19.68 8.25 18.78
CA ASN A 224 -19.99 6.83 18.63
C ASN A 224 -19.38 5.98 19.76
N GLN A 225 -20.20 5.58 20.73
CA GLN A 225 -19.78 4.80 21.89
C GLN A 225 -19.16 3.43 21.55
N ALA A 226 -19.59 2.77 20.46
CA ALA A 226 -18.99 1.51 20.00
C ALA A 226 -17.55 1.74 19.49
N ARG A 227 -17.31 2.85 18.77
CA ARG A 227 -15.98 3.28 18.34
C ARG A 227 -15.06 3.56 19.52
N ARG A 228 -15.53 4.35 20.50
CA ARG A 228 -14.79 4.63 21.75
C ARG A 228 -14.40 3.34 22.47
N THR A 229 -15.36 2.41 22.61
CA THR A 229 -15.14 1.12 23.28
C THR A 229 -14.09 0.28 22.56
N LEU A 230 -14.14 0.19 21.22
CA LEU A 230 -13.15 -0.57 20.46
C LEU A 230 -11.75 0.08 20.52
N ARG A 231 -11.66 1.41 20.37
CA ARG A 231 -10.42 2.19 20.52
C ARG A 231 -9.78 1.94 21.90
N GLN A 232 -10.57 1.93 22.97
CA GLN A 232 -10.08 1.61 24.31
C GLN A 232 -9.51 0.18 24.41
N ILE A 233 -10.17 -0.83 23.81
CA ILE A 233 -9.66 -2.21 23.83
C ILE A 233 -8.35 -2.31 23.02
N ILE A 234 -8.28 -1.68 21.85
CA ILE A 234 -7.07 -1.60 21.02
C ILE A 234 -5.92 -0.96 21.83
N CYS A 235 -6.18 0.19 22.47
CA CYS A 235 -5.18 0.87 23.28
C CYS A 235 -4.73 0.01 24.48
N ASN A 236 -5.65 -0.65 25.18
CA ASN A 236 -5.32 -1.57 26.27
C ASN A 236 -4.47 -2.77 25.82
N VAL A 237 -4.56 -3.20 24.56
CA VAL A 237 -3.73 -4.28 23.98
C VAL A 237 -2.32 -3.80 23.60
N LEU A 238 -2.21 -2.56 23.10
CA LEU A 238 -0.99 -2.03 22.49
C LEU A 238 -0.14 -1.18 23.44
N LYS A 239 -0.76 -0.46 24.39
CA LYS A 239 -0.08 0.42 25.35
C LYS A 239 0.96 -0.35 26.16
N GLY A 240 2.14 0.24 26.30
CA GLY A 240 3.30 -0.40 26.95
C GLY A 240 4.04 -1.43 26.08
N SER A 241 3.61 -1.68 24.84
CA SER A 241 4.41 -2.45 23.88
C SER A 241 5.71 -1.71 23.53
N ALA A 242 6.82 -2.44 23.45
CA ALA A 242 8.10 -1.88 23.06
C ALA A 242 8.11 -1.49 21.57
N ALA A 243 7.70 -0.26 21.28
CA ALA A 243 7.74 0.33 19.95
C ALA A 243 9.16 0.81 19.64
N LYS A 244 9.74 0.30 18.54
CA LYS A 244 11.07 0.71 18.07
C LYS A 244 11.00 1.48 16.77
N VAL A 245 11.92 2.42 16.70
CA VAL A 245 12.06 3.42 15.66
C VAL A 245 13.32 3.14 14.87
N VAL A 246 13.17 3.33 13.58
CA VAL A 246 14.01 2.99 12.46
C VAL A 246 13.82 4.28 11.59
N ASN A 247 14.82 4.93 10.95
CA ASN A 247 14.68 6.12 10.02
C ASN A 247 15.23 5.86 8.59
N MET A 248 14.38 5.83 7.54
CA MET A 248 14.54 5.18 6.20
C MET A 248 15.51 5.89 5.26
N GLY A 249 16.02 7.05 5.66
CA GLY A 249 16.80 7.92 4.78
C GLY A 249 15.94 8.59 3.70
N GLU A 250 16.59 9.39 2.87
CA GLU A 250 15.94 10.07 1.74
C GLU A 250 15.65 9.11 0.59
N ASP A 251 14.69 9.48 -0.26
CA ASP A 251 14.34 8.77 -1.50
C ASP A 251 14.04 7.28 -1.31
N SER A 252 13.40 6.97 -0.19
CA SER A 252 13.14 5.62 0.32
C SER A 252 11.66 5.25 0.30
N PHE A 253 10.79 6.22 0.03
CA PHE A 253 9.33 6.11 0.08
C PHE A 253 8.72 6.71 -1.17
N PHE A 254 7.98 5.89 -1.92
CA PHE A 254 7.37 6.28 -3.20
C PHE A 254 5.87 6.00 -3.13
N HIS A 255 5.06 7.07 -3.01
CA HIS A 255 3.60 6.96 -2.91
C HIS A 255 2.94 7.09 -4.28
N PHE A 256 2.08 6.14 -4.59
CA PHE A 256 1.29 6.06 -5.83
C PHE A 256 -0.18 6.38 -5.51
N GLY A 257 -0.41 7.53 -4.86
CA GLY A 257 -1.71 7.97 -4.39
C GLY A 257 -2.69 8.32 -5.52
N THR A 258 -2.18 8.93 -6.58
CA THR A 258 -2.86 9.65 -7.67
C THR A 258 -2.23 9.34 -9.04
N ALA A 259 -2.92 9.74 -10.11
CA ALA A 259 -2.38 9.65 -11.47
C ALA A 259 -1.12 10.51 -11.68
N THR A 260 -1.06 11.70 -11.07
CA THR A 260 0.10 12.61 -11.17
C THR A 260 1.33 12.00 -10.51
N GLU A 261 1.23 11.57 -9.24
CA GLU A 261 2.35 10.93 -8.53
C GLU A 261 2.84 9.66 -9.26
N PHE A 262 1.94 8.91 -9.90
CA PHE A 262 2.33 7.79 -10.76
C PHE A 262 3.15 8.25 -11.97
N LEU A 263 2.73 9.32 -12.67
CA LEU A 263 3.48 9.92 -13.78
C LEU A 263 4.81 10.56 -13.35
N ASP A 264 4.89 11.14 -12.15
CA ASP A 264 6.14 11.61 -11.53
C ASP A 264 7.12 10.44 -11.35
N HIS A 265 6.66 9.33 -10.75
CA HIS A 265 7.51 8.18 -10.45
C HIS A 265 7.95 7.41 -11.70
N ILE A 266 7.12 7.29 -12.74
CA ILE A 266 7.53 6.62 -13.99
C ILE A 266 8.34 7.50 -14.96
N ASP A 267 8.57 8.78 -14.66
CA ASP A 267 9.48 9.58 -15.48
C ASP A 267 10.92 9.10 -15.32
N LYS A 268 11.66 9.02 -16.44
CA LYS A 268 13.03 8.50 -16.49
C LYS A 268 14.03 9.25 -15.59
N ASN A 269 13.74 10.51 -15.27
CA ASN A 269 14.58 11.34 -14.42
C ASN A 269 14.23 11.18 -12.92
N SER A 270 13.15 10.48 -12.59
CA SER A 270 12.73 10.23 -11.21
C SER A 270 13.66 9.24 -10.50
N ILE A 271 13.77 9.39 -9.19
CA ILE A 271 14.59 8.50 -8.35
C ILE A 271 13.94 7.10 -8.27
N PHE A 272 12.61 7.02 -8.33
CA PHE A 272 11.90 5.74 -8.41
C PHE A 272 12.29 4.96 -9.67
N TYR A 273 12.26 5.63 -10.83
CA TYR A 273 12.60 5.01 -12.11
C TYR A 273 14.04 4.48 -12.07
N GLN A 274 14.99 5.32 -11.64
CA GLN A 274 16.41 4.94 -11.57
C GLN A 274 16.67 3.76 -10.62
N LYS A 275 15.98 3.70 -9.47
CA LYS A 275 16.14 2.62 -8.48
C LYS A 275 15.44 1.31 -8.85
N PHE A 276 14.19 1.37 -9.30
CA PHE A 276 13.31 0.19 -9.41
C PHE A 276 13.03 -0.28 -10.83
N LEU A 277 13.16 0.61 -11.82
CA LEU A 277 12.89 0.31 -13.24
C LEU A 277 14.21 0.19 -14.02
N GLY A 278 15.20 1.04 -13.74
CA GLY A 278 16.55 0.99 -14.32
C GLY A 278 16.58 1.33 -15.82
N THR A 279 17.62 0.88 -16.52
CA THR A 279 17.75 1.04 -17.99
C THR A 279 16.83 0.11 -18.79
N LEU A 280 15.83 -0.51 -18.15
CA LEU A 280 14.89 -1.41 -18.80
C LEU A 280 13.87 -0.62 -19.64
N ILE A 281 14.26 -0.42 -20.90
CA ILE A 281 13.42 -0.10 -22.05
C ILE A 281 12.89 1.36 -22.04
N GLU A 282 13.08 2.07 -23.15
CA GLU A 282 12.50 3.41 -23.39
C GLU A 282 10.95 3.40 -23.46
N ASN A 283 10.36 2.21 -23.45
CA ASN A 283 8.93 2.01 -23.59
C ASN A 283 8.19 2.41 -22.31
N ARG A 284 7.57 3.59 -22.33
CA ARG A 284 6.53 4.03 -21.39
C ARG A 284 5.22 3.23 -21.53
N PHE A 285 5.33 1.97 -21.97
CA PHE A 285 4.26 1.16 -22.52
C PHE A 285 4.25 -0.20 -21.81
N ALA A 286 3.08 -0.61 -21.31
CA ALA A 286 2.88 -1.94 -20.73
C ALA A 286 1.85 -2.71 -21.55
N ASN A 287 2.27 -3.76 -22.26
CA ASN A 287 1.40 -4.59 -23.10
C ASN A 287 0.62 -3.78 -24.17
N SER A 288 1.25 -2.76 -24.77
CA SER A 288 0.64 -1.86 -25.76
C SER A 288 1.38 -1.88 -27.10
N SER A 289 0.65 -1.63 -28.19
CA SER A 289 1.19 -1.43 -29.54
C SER A 289 0.73 -0.08 -30.08
N ILE A 290 1.67 0.70 -30.64
CA ILE A 290 1.45 2.05 -31.17
C ILE A 290 2.28 2.18 -32.45
N GLN A 291 1.72 2.69 -33.54
CA GLN A 291 2.49 2.90 -34.78
C GLN A 291 3.19 4.26 -34.78
N ASN A 292 2.45 5.35 -34.52
CA ASN A 292 2.98 6.71 -34.45
C ASN A 292 2.64 7.33 -33.07
N LEU A 293 3.66 7.86 -32.40
CA LEU A 293 3.52 8.64 -31.17
C LEU A 293 4.33 9.93 -31.30
N THR A 294 3.64 11.06 -31.27
CA THR A 294 4.23 12.41 -31.22
C THR A 294 4.02 12.98 -29.83
N MET A 295 5.07 13.56 -29.23
CA MET A 295 5.00 14.16 -27.89
C MET A 295 5.65 15.53 -27.88
N THR A 296 5.01 16.51 -27.24
CA THR A 296 5.64 17.79 -26.89
C THR A 296 6.76 17.57 -25.86
N PRO A 297 7.90 18.27 -25.95
CA PRO A 297 8.95 18.21 -24.94
C PRO A 297 8.40 18.56 -23.54
N GLY A 298 8.63 17.68 -22.57
CA GLY A 298 8.15 17.81 -21.20
C GLY A 298 6.86 17.04 -20.88
N SER A 299 6.09 16.60 -21.88
CA SER A 299 4.89 15.78 -21.66
C SER A 299 5.24 14.40 -21.08
N ARG A 300 4.43 13.91 -20.14
CA ARG A 300 4.54 12.56 -19.59
C ARG A 300 3.39 11.71 -20.06
N VAL A 301 3.68 10.49 -20.50
CA VAL A 301 2.64 9.55 -20.94
C VAL A 301 2.86 8.16 -20.38
N PHE A 302 1.76 7.49 -20.00
CA PHE A 302 1.73 6.05 -19.75
C PHE A 302 0.65 5.40 -20.62
N ILE A 303 0.98 4.31 -21.31
CA ILE A 303 0.03 3.62 -22.20
C ILE A 303 0.03 2.13 -21.90
N GLU A 304 -1.04 1.61 -21.30
CA GLU A 304 -1.18 0.19 -20.96
C GLU A 304 -2.33 -0.54 -21.68
N ASN A 305 -2.08 -1.78 -22.10
CA ASN A 305 -3.06 -2.67 -22.72
C ASN A 305 -3.77 -2.06 -23.95
N CYS A 306 -3.07 -1.22 -24.73
CA CYS A 306 -3.64 -0.47 -25.86
C CYS A 306 -3.19 -0.98 -27.24
N GLN A 307 -3.99 -0.70 -28.26
CA GLN A 307 -3.68 -0.89 -29.68
C GLN A 307 -4.06 0.38 -30.45
N LEU A 308 -3.07 1.22 -30.77
CA LEU A 308 -3.27 2.59 -31.28
C LEU A 308 -2.53 2.78 -32.60
N MET A 309 -3.09 3.60 -33.50
CA MET A 309 -2.42 3.93 -34.77
C MET A 309 -1.62 5.22 -34.68
N ASP A 310 -2.28 6.35 -34.40
CA ASP A 310 -1.63 7.67 -34.34
C ASP A 310 -2.06 8.42 -33.08
N VAL A 311 -1.08 8.90 -32.30
CA VAL A 311 -1.28 9.55 -31.01
C VAL A 311 -0.38 10.78 -30.91
N GLU A 312 -0.98 11.93 -30.62
CA GLU A 312 -0.29 13.20 -30.35
C GLU A 312 -0.59 13.63 -28.92
N VAL A 313 0.46 13.92 -28.14
CA VAL A 313 0.37 14.26 -26.71
C VAL A 313 1.06 15.59 -26.42
N THR A 314 0.31 16.54 -25.87
CA THR A 314 0.83 17.87 -25.50
C THR A 314 1.00 18.08 -23.99
N GLY A 315 0.45 17.19 -23.16
CA GLY A 315 0.46 17.28 -21.69
C GLY A 315 0.54 15.93 -20.99
N ASP A 316 0.15 15.87 -19.72
CA ASP A 316 0.24 14.66 -18.90
C ASP A 316 -0.90 13.67 -19.19
N CYS A 317 -0.61 12.53 -19.82
CA CYS A 317 -1.63 11.60 -20.28
C CYS A 317 -1.46 10.16 -19.74
N ILE A 318 -2.57 9.52 -19.41
CA ILE A 318 -2.63 8.07 -19.15
C ILE A 318 -3.67 7.48 -20.08
N ILE A 319 -3.29 6.44 -20.84
CA ILE A 319 -4.16 5.72 -21.77
C ILE A 319 -4.21 4.25 -21.35
N SER A 320 -5.39 3.71 -21.03
CA SER A 320 -5.54 2.32 -20.55
C SER A 320 -6.67 1.56 -21.25
N GLY A 321 -6.35 0.42 -21.87
CA GLY A 321 -7.34 -0.47 -22.48
C GLY A 321 -8.03 0.08 -23.72
N VAL A 322 -7.39 0.98 -24.48
CA VAL A 322 -7.95 1.62 -25.68
C VAL A 322 -7.51 0.86 -26.95
N THR A 323 -8.44 0.61 -27.86
CA THR A 323 -8.15 0.06 -29.19
C THR A 323 -8.81 0.96 -30.24
N THR A 324 -8.03 1.63 -31.08
CA THR A 324 -8.54 2.49 -32.16
C THR A 324 -7.54 2.66 -33.30
N THR A 325 -8.05 2.85 -34.51
CA THR A 325 -7.28 3.27 -35.70
C THR A 325 -7.39 4.77 -35.98
N GLU A 326 -8.22 5.50 -35.23
CA GLU A 326 -8.36 6.95 -35.35
C GLU A 326 -7.16 7.68 -34.73
N LYS A 327 -6.85 8.88 -35.23
CA LYS A 327 -5.85 9.76 -34.61
C LYS A 327 -6.39 10.29 -33.28
N LEU A 328 -5.61 10.10 -32.22
CA LEU A 328 -5.87 10.72 -30.92
C LEU A 328 -4.98 11.97 -30.75
N VAL A 329 -5.57 13.08 -30.32
CA VAL A 329 -4.85 14.29 -29.88
C VAL A 329 -5.25 14.55 -28.44
N LEU A 330 -4.29 14.48 -27.52
CA LEU A 330 -4.53 14.42 -26.08
C LEU A 330 -3.71 15.47 -25.33
N ASP A 331 -4.41 16.26 -24.52
CA ASP A 331 -3.79 17.20 -23.58
C ASP A 331 -4.28 16.89 -22.16
N ASN A 332 -3.36 16.71 -21.22
CA ASN A 332 -3.65 16.51 -19.79
C ASN A 332 -4.79 15.51 -19.50
N THR A 333 -4.84 14.40 -20.27
CA THR A 333 -6.02 13.53 -20.39
C THR A 333 -5.80 12.14 -19.78
N LEU A 334 -6.76 11.71 -18.95
CA LEU A 334 -6.91 10.32 -18.52
C LEU A 334 -7.95 9.60 -19.39
N LEU A 335 -7.50 8.83 -20.38
CA LEU A 335 -8.35 8.08 -21.30
C LEU A 335 -8.32 6.58 -20.95
N PHE A 336 -9.47 5.97 -20.66
CA PHE A 336 -9.52 4.53 -20.37
C PHE A 336 -10.85 3.90 -20.76
N THR A 337 -10.84 2.60 -21.04
CA THR A 337 -12.09 1.83 -21.24
C THR A 337 -12.32 0.86 -20.08
N MET A 338 -13.57 0.74 -19.64
CA MET A 338 -13.98 -0.21 -18.59
C MET A 338 -14.39 -1.56 -19.21
N GLY A 339 -13.54 -2.12 -20.07
CA GLY A 339 -13.75 -3.43 -20.68
C GLY A 339 -12.98 -4.54 -19.95
N LYS A 340 -13.67 -5.53 -19.36
CA LYS A 340 -13.02 -6.79 -18.90
C LYS A 340 -12.60 -7.65 -20.12
N ARG A 341 -11.56 -7.24 -20.84
CA ARG A 341 -10.75 -8.17 -21.63
C ARG A 341 -9.85 -8.97 -20.67
N MET A 342 -10.38 -10.09 -20.17
CA MET A 342 -9.51 -11.17 -19.68
C MET A 342 -8.81 -11.77 -20.89
N VAL A 343 -7.65 -11.20 -21.25
CA VAL A 343 -6.78 -11.77 -22.28
C VAL A 343 -6.07 -12.97 -21.63
N PHE A 344 -6.70 -14.13 -21.71
CA PHE A 344 -6.03 -15.40 -21.48
C PHE A 344 -5.08 -15.63 -22.66
N PHE A 345 -3.78 -15.40 -22.44
CA PHE A 345 -2.76 -16.06 -23.24
C PHE A 345 -2.72 -17.52 -22.76
N PHE A 346 -3.17 -18.42 -23.64
CA PHE A 346 -3.04 -19.87 -23.49
C PHE A 346 -1.66 -20.33 -23.98
#